data_AF-A0A238UBI2-F1
#
_entry.id   AF-A0A238UBI2-F1
#
_cell.length_a   1.000
_cell.length_b   1.000
_cell.length_c   1.000
_cell.angle_alpha   90.00
_cell.angle_beta   90.00
_cell.angle_gamma   90.00
#
_symmetry.space_group_name_H-M   'P 1'
#
loop_
_entity.id
_entity.type
_entity.pdbx_description
1 polymer ?
#
loop_
_entity_poly.entity_id
_entity_poly.type
_entity_poly.pdbx_seq_one_letter_code
_entity_poly.pdbx_strand_id
1 'polypeptide(L)'
;MRREVLKRFLQGTDNSGRFIVQSKVTGITYYVEPIDQGKPDKLWGDVDPATKKLTGDYGNVRRGAVKPSESLITEANGFVNIDTFKGSPLAEIDRRDKIYENK
;
A
#
# COMPACT_ATOMS: atom_id res chain seq x y z
N MET A 1 -11.64 15.07 2.89
CA MET A 1 -11.67 13.58 2.80
C MET A 1 -12.82 13.01 3.64
N ARG A 2 -13.51 11.99 3.12
CA ARG A 2 -14.65 11.37 3.81
C ARG A 2 -14.18 10.57 5.03
N ARG A 3 -14.81 10.74 6.20
CA ARG A 3 -14.44 10.03 7.45
C ARG A 3 -14.47 8.51 7.32
N GLU A 4 -15.38 7.99 6.51
CA GLU A 4 -15.50 6.56 6.24
C GLU A 4 -14.28 6.00 5.48
N VAL A 5 -13.77 6.75 4.52
CA VAL A 5 -12.56 6.38 3.75
C VAL A 5 -11.35 6.32 4.67
N LEU A 6 -11.19 7.29 5.57
CA LEU A 6 -10.15 7.30 6.60
C LEU A 6 -10.21 6.06 7.49
N LYS A 7 -11.41 5.71 7.97
CA LYS A 7 -11.62 4.52 8.81
C LYS A 7 -11.22 3.25 8.07
N ARG A 8 -11.64 3.11 6.80
CA ARG A 8 -11.27 1.97 5.95
C ARG A 8 -9.78 1.93 5.63
N PHE A 9 -9.15 3.07 5.44
CA PHE A 9 -7.72 3.18 5.14
C PHE A 9 -6.85 2.68 6.30
N LEU A 10 -7.27 2.96 7.54
CA LEU A 10 -6.58 2.56 8.76
C LEU A 10 -6.99 1.17 9.29
N GLN A 11 -7.88 0.47 8.58
CA GLN A 11 -8.33 -0.87 8.94
C GLN A 11 -7.53 -1.93 8.17
N GLY A 12 -7.04 -2.96 8.87
CA GLY A 12 -6.33 -4.08 8.24
C GLY A 12 -4.98 -3.68 7.63
N THR A 13 -4.30 -2.70 8.22
CA THR A 13 -3.01 -2.16 7.75
C THR A 13 -1.90 -3.20 7.75
N ASP A 14 -2.00 -4.22 8.61
CA ASP A 14 -1.14 -5.40 8.64
C ASP A 14 -1.20 -6.21 7.33
N ASN A 15 -2.37 -6.25 6.69
CA ASN A 15 -2.58 -6.96 5.44
C ASN A 15 -2.38 -6.07 4.21
N SER A 16 -2.82 -4.81 4.28
CA SER A 16 -2.78 -3.89 3.14
C SER A 16 -1.47 -3.11 3.03
N GLY A 17 -0.65 -3.06 4.09
CA GLY A 17 0.58 -2.27 4.15
C GLY A 17 0.34 -0.76 4.11
N ARG A 18 -0.88 -0.30 4.43
CA ARG A 18 -1.28 1.11 4.37
C ARG A 18 -0.73 1.87 5.55
N PHE A 19 -0.21 3.07 5.30
CA PHE A 19 0.22 3.96 6.37
C PHE A 19 0.11 5.43 5.97
N ILE A 20 0.20 6.28 6.98
CA ILE A 20 0.13 7.73 6.85
C ILE A 20 1.45 8.31 7.32
N VAL A 21 2.00 9.26 6.57
CA VAL A 21 3.19 10.01 6.93
C VAL A 21 2.84 11.48 6.96
N GLN A 22 3.04 12.13 8.10
CA GLN A 22 2.97 13.59 8.18
C GLN A 22 4.39 14.14 8.05
N SER A 23 4.63 14.95 7.02
CA SER A 23 5.88 15.68 6.88
C SER A 23 6.07 16.65 8.03
N LYS A 24 7.28 16.65 8.60
CA LYS A 24 7.68 17.65 9.60
C LYS A 24 8.23 18.93 8.97
N VAL A 25 8.54 18.91 7.67
CA VAL A 25 9.05 20.07 6.91
C VAL A 25 7.89 20.90 6.38
N THR A 26 6.97 20.27 5.64
CA THR A 26 5.90 20.96 4.92
C THR A 26 4.56 20.91 5.64
N GLY A 27 4.42 20.08 6.68
CA GLY A 27 3.14 19.80 7.34
C GLY A 27 2.16 18.97 6.51
N ILE A 28 2.51 18.61 5.27
CA ILE A 28 1.66 17.83 4.36
C ILE A 28 1.50 16.41 4.92
N THR A 29 0.28 15.88 4.82
CA THR A 29 -0.03 14.50 5.19
C THR A 29 -0.15 13.64 3.95
N TYR A 30 0.77 12.67 3.82
CA TYR A 30 0.82 11.69 2.75
C TYR A 30 0.13 10.40 3.17
N TYR A 31 -0.66 9.85 2.25
CA TYR A 31 -1.28 8.54 2.38
C TYR A 31 -0.56 7.61 1.43
N VAL A 32 -0.10 6.47 1.94
CA VAL A 32 0.74 5.54 1.18
C VAL A 32 0.05 4.18 1.11
N GLU A 33 -0.10 3.66 -0.10
CA GLU A 33 -0.57 2.31 -0.39
C GLU A 33 0.48 1.56 -1.21
N PRO A 34 1.04 0.45 -0.71
CA PRO A 34 1.83 -0.46 -1.54
C PRO A 34 0.91 -1.18 -2.53
N ILE A 35 1.24 -1.14 -3.82
CA ILE A 35 0.46 -1.79 -4.87
C ILE A 35 1.12 -3.12 -5.26
N ASP A 36 0.34 -4.20 -5.22
CA ASP A 36 0.75 -5.51 -5.72
C ASP A 36 0.61 -5.54 -7.25
N GLN A 37 1.74 -5.66 -7.96
CA GLN A 37 1.78 -5.75 -9.42
C GLN A 37 1.62 -7.18 -9.96
N GLY A 38 1.27 -8.15 -9.10
CA GLY A 38 0.99 -9.53 -9.50
C GLY A 38 2.14 -10.47 -9.16
N LYS A 39 2.36 -10.69 -7.86
CA LYS A 39 3.11 -11.86 -7.40
C LYS A 39 2.38 -13.15 -7.84
N PRO A 40 3.08 -14.28 -8.03
CA PRO A 40 2.40 -15.56 -8.28
C PRO A 40 1.44 -15.88 -7.14
N ASP A 41 0.20 -16.30 -7.47
CA ASP A 41 -0.88 -16.60 -6.52
C ASP A 41 -0.55 -17.73 -5.51
N LYS A 42 0.57 -18.44 -5.66
CA LYS A 42 1.07 -19.42 -4.69
C LYS A 42 2.58 -19.28 -4.55
N LEU A 43 3.02 -18.49 -3.58
CA LEU A 43 4.45 -18.31 -3.30
C LEU A 43 5.03 -19.52 -2.53
N TRP A 44 4.33 -19.96 -1.47
CA TRP A 44 4.76 -21.06 -0.61
C TRP A 44 3.62 -21.56 0.28
N GLY A 45 3.71 -22.83 0.64
CA GLY A 45 2.71 -23.62 1.35
C GLY A 45 3.32 -24.93 1.83
N ASP A 46 2.50 -25.78 2.45
CA ASP A 46 2.89 -27.14 2.77
C ASP A 46 2.91 -28.00 1.51
N VAL A 47 3.84 -28.94 1.42
CA VAL A 47 3.82 -29.96 0.37
C VAL A 47 3.08 -31.17 0.91
N ASP A 48 1.96 -31.52 0.29
CA ASP A 48 1.21 -32.72 0.64
C ASP A 48 2.08 -33.97 0.38
N PRO A 49 2.35 -34.81 1.40
CA PRO A 49 3.23 -35.97 1.26
C PRO A 49 2.68 -37.06 0.32
N ALA A 50 1.35 -37.13 0.13
CA ALA A 50 0.71 -38.13 -0.73
C ALA A 50 0.64 -37.65 -2.19
N THR A 51 0.26 -36.39 -2.42
CA THR A 51 0.08 -35.85 -3.78
C THR A 51 1.30 -35.11 -4.33
N LYS A 52 2.27 -34.77 -3.47
CA LYS A 52 3.43 -33.92 -3.75
C LYS A 52 3.07 -32.53 -4.30
N LYS A 53 1.82 -32.10 -4.14
CA LYS A 53 1.35 -30.79 -4.58
C LYS A 53 1.52 -29.78 -3.44
N LEU A 54 1.76 -28.52 -3.82
CA LEU A 54 1.76 -27.41 -2.87
C LEU A 54 0.32 -27.11 -2.43
N THR A 55 0.06 -27.34 -1.16
CA THR A 55 -1.18 -27.05 -0.45
C THR A 55 -0.97 -25.89 0.52
N GLY A 56 -1.94 -24.99 0.64
CA GLY A 56 -1.78 -23.76 1.41
C GLY A 56 -1.20 -22.61 0.59
N ASP A 57 -1.39 -21.41 1.11
CA ASP A 57 -1.02 -20.15 0.47
C ASP A 57 -0.58 -19.13 1.53
N TYR A 58 0.51 -19.46 2.23
CA TYR A 58 1.02 -18.65 3.34
C TYR A 58 1.55 -17.30 2.86
N GLY A 59 1.95 -17.20 1.59
CA GLY A 59 2.44 -15.97 0.98
C GLY A 59 1.37 -14.88 0.77
N ASN A 60 0.10 -15.25 0.64
CA ASN A 60 -0.98 -14.30 0.37
C ASN A 60 -1.88 -13.95 1.56
N VAL A 61 -1.70 -14.61 2.71
CA VAL A 61 -2.46 -14.28 3.93
C VAL A 61 -2.16 -12.85 4.40
N ARG A 62 -0.90 -12.40 4.29
CA ARG A 62 -0.45 -11.05 4.64
C ARG A 62 0.35 -10.42 3.50
N ARG A 63 -0.33 -10.02 2.44
CA ARG A 63 0.31 -9.47 1.22
C ARG A 63 1.15 -8.23 1.48
N GLY A 64 0.81 -7.44 2.50
CA GLY A 64 1.44 -6.16 2.81
C GLY A 64 1.25 -5.13 1.70
N ALA A 65 0.27 -5.36 0.81
CA ALA A 65 -0.01 -4.58 -0.39
C ALA A 65 -1.45 -4.82 -0.85
N VAL A 66 -1.97 -3.88 -1.61
CA VAL A 66 -3.32 -3.91 -2.16
C VAL A 66 -3.27 -4.13 -3.66
N LYS A 67 -4.29 -4.80 -4.22
CA LYS A 67 -4.43 -4.84 -5.68
C LYS A 67 -4.78 -3.43 -6.18
N PRO A 68 -4.42 -3.06 -7.42
CA PRO A 68 -4.81 -1.77 -8.00
C PRO A 68 -6.32 -1.48 -7.90
N SER A 69 -7.16 -2.51 -8.07
CA SER A 69 -8.61 -2.42 -7.94
C SER A 69 -9.13 -2.22 -6.52
N GLU A 70 -8.30 -2.49 -5.50
CA GLU A 70 -8.62 -2.37 -4.07
C GLU A 70 -8.10 -1.05 -3.47
N SER A 71 -7.45 -0.21 -4.28
CA SER A 71 -6.89 1.07 -3.84
C SER A 71 -7.97 2.02 -3.33
N LEU A 72 -7.69 2.67 -2.20
CA LEU A 72 -8.56 3.71 -1.66
C LEU A 72 -8.07 5.10 -2.06
N ILE A 73 -6.81 5.25 -2.49
CA ILE A 73 -6.25 6.51 -2.99
C ILE A 73 -6.77 6.76 -4.42
N THR A 74 -7.97 7.35 -4.49
CA THR A 74 -8.61 7.77 -5.73
C THR A 74 -9.15 9.18 -5.60
N GLU A 75 -9.26 9.90 -6.73
CA GLU A 75 -9.87 11.24 -6.75
C GLU A 75 -11.32 11.20 -6.25
N ALA A 76 -12.06 10.14 -6.62
CA ALA A 76 -13.42 9.92 -6.15
C ALA A 76 -13.53 9.84 -4.62
N ASN A 77 -12.46 9.40 -3.93
CA ASN A 77 -12.36 9.36 -2.47
C ASN A 77 -11.84 10.65 -1.83
N GLY A 78 -11.54 11.67 -2.65
CA GLY A 78 -11.11 12.99 -2.23
C GLY A 78 -9.61 13.11 -2.00
N PHE A 79 -8.82 12.23 -2.61
CA PHE A 79 -7.36 12.37 -2.66
C PHE A 79 -6.96 13.26 -3.84
N VAL A 80 -5.84 13.96 -3.69
CA VAL A 80 -5.27 14.86 -4.70
C VAL A 80 -3.77 14.60 -4.81
N ASN A 81 -3.15 15.01 -5.92
CA ASN A 81 -1.72 14.81 -6.18
C ASN A 81 -1.28 13.34 -6.08
N ILE A 82 -2.15 12.45 -6.59
CA ILE A 82 -1.97 10.99 -6.59
C ILE A 82 -0.94 10.62 -7.65
N ASP A 83 -0.03 9.71 -7.30
CA ASP A 83 0.96 9.19 -8.23
C ASP A 83 1.36 7.77 -7.82
N THR A 84 1.93 7.03 -8.77
CA THR A 84 2.52 5.70 -8.53
C THR A 84 3.99 5.72 -8.91
N PHE A 85 4.85 5.24 -8.02
CA PHE A 85 6.30 5.21 -8.24
C PHE A 85 6.87 3.86 -7.81
N LYS A 86 8.11 3.58 -8.22
CA LYS A 86 8.88 2.42 -7.79
C LYS A 86 9.99 2.87 -6.85
N GLY A 87 10.17 2.18 -5.73
CA GLY A 87 11.20 2.47 -4.74
C GLY A 87 10.66 2.73 -3.35
N SER A 88 11.44 3.42 -2.51
CA SER A 88 11.07 3.72 -1.13
C SER A 88 10.02 4.85 -1.07
N PRO A 89 8.86 4.65 -0.41
CA PRO A 89 7.88 5.71 -0.22
C PRO A 89 8.39 6.89 0.59
N LEU A 90 9.29 6.66 1.54
CA LEU A 90 9.85 7.75 2.35
C LEU A 90 10.77 8.64 1.51
N ALA A 91 11.57 8.06 0.61
CA ALA A 91 12.42 8.83 -0.30
C ALA A 91 11.60 9.67 -1.30
N GLU A 92 10.46 9.15 -1.77
CA GLU A 92 9.56 9.91 -2.64
C GLU A 92 8.87 11.06 -1.89
N ILE A 93 8.49 10.84 -0.63
CA ILE A 93 7.97 11.90 0.25
C ILE A 93 9.02 13.00 0.44
N ASP A 94 10.27 12.64 0.75
CA ASP A 94 11.36 13.61 0.91
C ASP A 94 11.60 14.42 -0.38
N ARG A 95 11.53 13.76 -1.55
CA ARG A 95 11.63 14.44 -2.85
C ARG A 95 10.50 15.45 -3.05
N ARG A 96 9.26 15.07 -2.73
CA ARG A 96 8.08 15.96 -2.83
C ARG A 96 8.17 17.12 -1.85
N ASP A 97 8.58 16.86 -0.63
CA ASP A 97 8.72 17.89 0.39
C ASP A 97 9.73 18.96 -0.04
N LYS A 98 10.89 18.56 -0.60
CA LYS A 98 11.85 19.51 -1.20
C LYS A 98 11.26 20.35 -2.33
N ILE A 99 10.33 19.81 -3.11
CA ILE A 99 9.67 20.58 -4.19
C ILE A 99 8.71 21.62 -3.60
N TYR A 100 8.01 21.28 -2.51
CA TYR A 100 7.09 22.21 -1.85
C TYR A 100 7.79 23.25 -0.98
N GLU A 101 8.94 22.93 -0.38
CA GLU A 101 9.75 23.88 0.38
C GLU A 101 10.30 25.01 -0.50
N ASN A 102 10.58 24.72 -1.77
CA ASN A 102 11.10 25.69 -2.74
C ASN A 102 10.01 26.49 -3.47
N LYS A 103 8.74 26.37 -3.07
CA LYS A 103 7.60 27.12 -3.60
C LYS A 103 7.09 28.13 -2.58
#